data_AF-A0A534D9F1-F1
#
_entry.id   AF-A0A534D9F1-F1
#
_cell.length_a   1.000
_cell.length_b   1.000
_cell.length_c   1.000
_cell.angle_alpha   90.00
_cell.angle_beta   90.00
_cell.angle_gamma   90.00
#
_symmetry.space_group_name_H-M   'P 1'
#
loop_
_entity.id
_entity.type
_entity.pdbx_description
1 polymer ?
#
loop_
_entity_poly.entity_id
_entity_poly.type
_entity_poly.pdbx_seq_one_letter_code
_entity_poly.pdbx_strand_id
1 'polypeptide(L)' 'TDYGFIGHPFRKDFPLIGNVEVQYDPDKQRVVYRPVSITPRVLVPKVIRHDHRYEPALKDPQVPR' A
#
# COMPACT_ATOMS: atom_id res chain seq x y z
N THR A 1 8.88 -8.54 -2.44
CA THR A 1 9.44 -7.22 -2.10
C THR A 1 10.82 -7.15 -2.70
N ASP A 2 11.16 -6.05 -3.37
CA ASP A 2 12.53 -5.82 -3.84
C ASP A 2 13.45 -5.42 -2.68
N TYR A 3 14.76 -5.39 -2.92
CA TYR A 3 15.75 -5.01 -1.91
C TYR A 3 15.55 -3.59 -1.35
N GLY A 4 14.98 -2.66 -2.12
CA GLY A 4 14.64 -1.31 -1.69
C GLY A 4 13.16 -1.09 -1.33
N PHE A 5 12.40 -2.16 -1.11
CA PHE A 5 10.96 -2.06 -0.88
C PHE A 5 10.63 -1.50 0.52
N ILE A 6 9.75 -0.50 0.56
CA ILE A 6 9.28 0.12 1.81
C ILE A 6 7.82 -0.26 2.05
N GLY A 7 7.56 -0.96 3.16
CA GLY A 7 6.23 -1.35 3.62
C GLY A 7 6.04 -2.86 3.71
N HIS A 8 4.80 -3.27 3.96
CA HIS A 8 4.42 -4.67 4.07
C HIS A 8 3.24 -4.94 3.13
N PRO A 9 3.44 -5.64 1.99
CA PRO A 9 2.44 -5.74 0.92
C PRO A 9 1.09 -6.31 1.36
N PHE A 10 1.07 -7.16 2.38
CA PHE A 10 -0.15 -7.83 2.85
C PHE A 10 -0.90 -7.10 3.96
N ARG A 11 -0.51 -5.86 4.31
CA ARG A 11 -1.36 -5.06 5.21
C ARG A 11 -2.62 -4.61 4.47
N LYS A 12 -3.75 -4.60 5.17
CA LYS A 12 -5.07 -4.25 4.61
C LYS A 12 -5.19 -2.78 4.17
N ASP A 13 -4.28 -1.93 4.63
CA ASP A 13 -4.16 -0.52 4.27
C ASP A 13 -3.12 -0.28 3.16
N PHE A 14 -2.36 -1.30 2.76
CA PHE A 14 -1.38 -1.18 1.68
C PHE A 14 -2.10 -1.21 0.31
N PRO A 15 -1.82 -0.27 -0.61
CA PRO A 15 -2.46 -0.24 -1.92
C PRO A 15 -2.00 -1.44 -2.77
N LEU A 16 -2.93 -2.09 -3.46
CA LEU A 16 -2.64 -3.26 -4.30
C LEU A 16 -1.63 -2.97 -5.41
N ILE A 17 -1.72 -1.79 -6.02
CA ILE A 17 -0.80 -1.33 -7.08
C ILE A 17 0.57 -0.89 -6.55
N GLY A 18 0.74 -0.83 -5.23
CA GLY A 18 1.93 -0.27 -4.58
C GLY A 18 2.01 1.25 -4.69
N ASN A 19 3.13 1.79 -4.19
CA ASN A 19 3.40 3.23 -4.20
C ASN A 19 4.35 3.64 -5.34
N VAL A 20 5.15 2.70 -5.83
CA VAL A 20 6.24 2.93 -6.77
C VAL A 20 6.14 1.92 -7.92
N GLU A 21 6.28 2.41 -9.14
CA GLU A 21 6.42 1.62 -10.36
C GLU A 21 7.86 1.66 -10.86
N VAL A 22 8.20 0.67 -11.68
CA VAL A 22 9.53 0.49 -12.25
C VAL A 22 9.45 0.80 -13.74
N GLN A 23 10.32 1.68 -14.24
CA GLN A 23 10.41 2.00 -15.67
C GLN A 23 11.87 2.07 -16.11
N TYR A 24 12.15 1.71 -17.36
CA TYR A 24 13.44 1.98 -17.99
C TYR A 24 13.55 3.46 -18.41
N ASP A 25 14.62 4.13 -17.96
CA ASP A 25 14.99 5.48 -18.38
C ASP A 25 16.12 5.38 -19.42
N PRO A 26 15.86 5.72 -20.70
CA PRO A 26 16.86 5.60 -21.77
C PRO A 26 18.00 6.60 -21.62
N ASP A 27 17.79 7.77 -21.01
CA ASP A 27 18.83 8.80 -20.83
C ASP A 27 19.82 8.36 -19.75
N LYS A 28 19.33 7.70 -18.71
CA LYS A 28 20.15 7.12 -17.63
C LYS A 28 20.59 5.68 -17.89
N GLN A 29 20.12 5.09 -19.00
CA GLN A 29 20.34 3.70 -19.40
C GLN A 29 20.12 2.68 -18.27
N ARG A 30 19.10 2.91 -17.43
CA ARG A 30 18.86 2.07 -16.26
C ARG A 30 17.40 2.01 -15.88
N VAL A 31 17.10 1.00 -15.10
CA VAL A 31 15.79 0.84 -14.46
C VAL A 31 15.68 1.81 -13.28
N VAL A 32 14.61 2.61 -13.26
CA VAL A 32 14.34 3.60 -12.22
C VAL A 32 13.01 3.33 -11.53
N TYR A 33 12.98 3.62 -10.24
CA TYR A 33 11.79 3.59 -9.39
C TYR A 33 11.14 4.98 -9.41
N ARG A 34 9.85 5.07 -9.74
CA ARG A 34 9.09 6.33 -9.74
C ARG A 34 7.70 6.17 -9.12
N PRO A 35 7.03 7.24 -8.67
CA PRO A 35 5.66 7.14 -8.17
C PRO A 35 4.71 6.52 -9.20
N VAL A 36 3.80 5.68 -8.73
CA VAL A 36 2.80 5.03 -9.60
C VAL A 36 1.92 6.09 -10.26
N SER A 37 1.77 5.99 -11.58
CA SER A 37 0.97 6.92 -12.40
C SER A 37 -0.47 6.44 -12.61
N ILE A 38 -0.75 5.18 -12.32
CA ILE A 38 -2.02 4.51 -12.59
C ILE A 38 -3.03 4.78 -11.47
N THR A 39 -4.23 5.25 -11.85
CA THR A 39 -5.35 5.37 -10.91
C THR A 39 -6.02 4.00 -10.71
N PRO A 40 -6.27 3.55 -9.47
CA PRO A 40 -6.99 2.32 -9.21
C PRO A 40 -8.40 2.35 -9.81
N ARG A 41 -8.75 1.34 -10.62
CA ARG A 41 -10.11 1.15 -11.10
C ARG A 41 -10.88 0.25 -10.14
N VAL A 42 -11.85 0.83 -9.44
CA VAL A 42 -12.71 0.09 -8.51
C VAL A 42 -14.12 0.02 -9.09
N LEU A 43 -14.53 -1.17 -9.54
CA LEU A 43 -15.87 -1.41 -10.09
C LEU A 43 -16.93 -1.67 -9.01
N VAL A 44 -16.49 -2.16 -7.85
CA VAL A 44 -17.36 -2.57 -6.74
C VAL A 44 -17.00 -1.76 -5.50
N PRO A 45 -17.97 -1.12 -4.84
CA PRO A 45 -17.71 -0.35 -3.63
C PRO A 45 -17.16 -1.24 -2.52
N LYS A 46 -16.27 -0.66 -1.69
CA LYS A 46 -15.69 -1.36 -0.54
C LYS A 46 -16.79 -1.65 0.49
N VAL A 47 -17.03 -2.93 0.78
CA VAL A 47 -17.90 -3.34 1.88
C VAL A 47 -17.18 -3.09 3.21
N ILE A 48 -17.68 -2.13 3.98
CA ILE A 48 -17.20 -1.85 5.34
C ILE A 48 -18.08 -2.66 6.29
N ARG A 49 -17.47 -3.57 7.06
CA ARG A 49 -18.17 -4.36 8.08
C ARG A 49 -17.91 -3.77 9.46
N HIS A 50 -18.95 -3.66 10.26
CA HIS A 50 -18.88 -3.30 11.68
C HIS A 50 -18.83 -4.59 12.51
N ASP A 51 -17.66 -5.23 12.55
CA ASP A 51 -17.39 -6.36 13.45
C ASP A 51 -16.27 -5.99 14.43
N HIS A 52 -16.04 -6.85 15.44
CA HIS A 52 -15.02 -6.62 16.48
C HIS A 52 -13.60 -6.33 15.94
N ARG A 53 -13.27 -6.70 14.70
CA ARG A 53 -11.95 -6.41 14.10
C ARG A 53 -11.76 -4.93 13.76
N TYR A 54 -12.85 -4.17 13.70
CA TYR A 54 -12.87 -2.74 13.41
C TYR A 54 -13.39 -1.90 14.56
N GLU A 55 -13.67 -2.51 15.73
CA GLU A 55 -14.05 -1.75 16.91
C GLU A 55 -12.86 -0.91 17.41
N PRO A 56 -13.03 0.42 17.53
CA PRO A 56 -11.94 1.30 17.95
C PRO A 56 -11.43 0.96 19.35
N ALA A 57 -12.28 0.42 20.23
CA ALA A 57 -11.92 -0.04 21.57
C ALA A 57 -10.90 -1.18 21.60
N LEU A 58 -10.73 -1.93 20.50
CA LEU A 58 -9.83 -3.09 20.39
C LEU A 58 -8.55 -2.79 19.60
N LYS A 59 -8.43 -1.61 18.97
CA LYS A 59 -7.30 -1.28 18.09
C LYS A 59 -6.09 -0.65 18.78
N ASP A 60 -6.21 -0.26 20.05
CA ASP A 60 -5.11 0.26 20.85
C ASP A 60 -5.01 -0.48 22.19
N PRO A 61 -4.04 -1.41 22.39
CA PRO A 61 -3.46 -1.51 23.71
C PRO A 61 -2.66 -0.22 23.92
N GLN A 62 -3.09 0.64 24.85
CA GLN A 62 -2.25 1.73 25.36
C GLN A 62 -0.84 1.16 25.62
N VAL A 63 0.13 1.52 24.79
CA VAL A 63 1.54 1.32 25.12
C VAL A 63 1.86 2.46 26.09
N PRO A 64 2.06 2.20 27.40
CA PRO A 64 2.55 3.25 28.28
C PRO A 64 3.95 3.63 27.78
N ARG A 65 4.17 4.95 27.71
CA ARG A 65 5.48 5.56 27.40
C ARG A 65 6.57 5.05 28.34
#